data_AF-A0A1Y2FDD6-F1
#
_entry.id   AF-A0A1Y2FDD6-F1
#
_cell.length_a   1.000
_cell.length_b   1.000
_cell.length_c   1.000
_cell.angle_alpha   90.00
_cell.angle_beta   90.00
_cell.angle_gamma   90.00
#
_symmetry.space_group_name_H-M   'P 1'
#
loop_
_entity.id
_entity.type
_entity.pdbx_description
1 polymer ?
#
loop_
_entity_poly.entity_id
_entity_poly.type
_entity_poly.pdbx_seq_one_letter_code
_entity_poly.pdbx_strand_id
1 'polypeptide(L)'
;MENSDGKLVDLYVPRKCAATNRLIKAHDHASVQINVADVDESGRMLNTQTSFALCGFVREKGEGDDCINKLATQAGLLKNVWSYSR
;
A
#
# COMPACT_ATOMS: atom_id res chain seq x y z
N MET A 1 2.45 1.38 21.14
CA MET A 1 1.96 1.26 22.53
C MET A 1 2.74 2.25 23.36
N GLU A 2 2.07 3.05 24.18
CA GLU A 2 2.71 4.01 25.07
C GLU A 2 2.60 3.51 26.51
N ASN A 3 3.61 3.79 27.33
CA ASN A 3 3.52 3.56 28.77
C ASN A 3 2.77 4.72 29.47
N SER A 4 2.60 4.62 30.79
CA SER A 4 1.97 5.66 31.62
C SER A 4 2.66 7.03 31.54
N ASP A 5 3.93 7.06 31.14
CA ASP A 5 4.74 8.28 31.01
C ASP A 5 4.71 8.85 29.58
N GLY A 6 3.86 8.31 28.70
CA GLY A 6 3.72 8.75 27.29
C GLY A 6 4.88 8.35 26.39
N LYS A 7 5.74 7.42 26.81
CA LYS A 7 6.87 6.92 26.00
C LYS A 7 6.43 5.72 25.17
N LEU A 8 6.77 5.76 23.87
CA LEU A 8 6.59 4.61 22.97
C LEU A 8 7.49 3.46 23.43
N VAL A 9 6.89 2.35 23.85
CA VAL A 9 7.61 1.16 24.34
C VAL A 9 7.80 0.07 23.27
N ASP A 10 7.15 0.19 22.12
CA ASP A 10 7.25 -0.78 21.04
C ASP A 10 8.58 -0.62 20.27
N LEU A 11 9.22 -1.75 19.96
CA LEU A 11 10.46 -1.79 19.18
C LEU A 11 10.26 -1.27 17.73
N TYR A 12 9.08 -1.49 17.16
CA TYR A 12 8.71 -0.99 15.85
C TYR A 12 7.19 -0.97 15.69
N VAL A 13 6.68 -0.09 14.83
CA VAL A 13 5.28 -0.09 14.40
C VAL A 13 5.18 -0.80 13.05
N PRO A 14 4.50 -1.96 12.94
CA PRO A 14 4.43 -2.70 11.68
C PRO A 14 3.71 -1.94 10.56
N ARG A 15 4.06 -2.27 9.32
CA ARG A 15 3.35 -1.78 8.13
C ARG A 15 1.93 -2.36 8.07
N LYS A 16 1.02 -1.62 7.45
CA LYS A 16 -0.35 -2.07 7.17
C LYS A 16 -0.54 -2.26 5.67
N CYS A 17 -1.29 -3.28 5.30
CA CYS A 17 -1.73 -3.50 3.92
C CYS A 17 -2.68 -2.38 3.51
N ALA A 18 -2.39 -1.69 2.41
CA ALA A 18 -3.21 -0.59 1.88
C ALA A 18 -4.61 -1.05 1.48
N ALA A 19 -4.77 -2.30 1.04
CA ALA A 19 -6.05 -2.83 0.58
C ALA A 19 -6.98 -3.24 1.73
N THR A 20 -6.45 -3.86 2.79
CA THR A 20 -7.25 -4.51 3.84
C THR A 20 -7.04 -3.93 5.24
N ASN A 21 -6.12 -2.99 5.41
CA ASN A 21 -5.66 -2.46 6.70
C ASN A 21 -5.12 -3.52 7.68
N ARG A 22 -4.91 -4.76 7.23
CA ARG A 22 -4.27 -5.83 8.02
C ARG A 22 -2.80 -5.50 8.27
N LEU A 23 -2.30 -5.87 9.45
CA LEU A 23 -0.88 -5.76 9.77
C LEU A 23 -0.06 -6.74 8.91
N ILE A 24 1.03 -6.24 8.33
CA ILE A 24 2.02 -7.05 7.62
C ILE A 24 3.03 -7.52 8.67
N LYS A 25 3.04 -8.83 8.92
CA LYS A 25 3.93 -9.46 9.91
C LYS A 25 5.37 -9.54 9.37
N ALA A 26 6.34 -9.61 10.27
CA ALA A 26 7.76 -9.70 9.89
C ALA A 26 8.13 -10.97 9.10
N HIS A 27 7.41 -12.08 9.32
CA HIS A 27 7.59 -13.35 8.59
C HIS A 27 6.72 -13.46 7.33
N ASP A 28 5.94 -12.44 6.97
CA ASP A 28 5.16 -12.44 5.73
C ASP A 28 6.07 -12.10 4.53
N HIS A 29 6.82 -13.10 4.06
CA HIS A 29 7.71 -12.98 2.90
C HIS A 29 6.96 -12.93 1.56
N ALA A 30 5.65 -13.19 1.56
CA ALA A 30 4.81 -13.00 0.39
C ALA A 30 4.29 -11.56 0.28
N SER A 31 4.45 -10.72 1.30
CA SER A 31 4.11 -9.29 1.21
C SER A 31 5.03 -8.55 0.23
N VAL A 32 4.49 -7.52 -0.42
CA VAL A 32 5.24 -6.65 -1.34
C VAL A 32 4.97 -5.19 -1.02
N GLN A 33 5.93 -4.36 -1.39
CA GLN A 33 5.78 -2.93 -1.46
C GLN A 33 6.02 -2.50 -2.89
N ILE A 34 5.00 -1.91 -3.51
CA ILE A 34 5.03 -1.45 -4.89
C ILE A 34 5.19 0.06 -4.84
N ASN A 35 6.22 0.57 -5.50
CA ASN A 35 6.45 2.00 -5.62
C ASN A 35 6.12 2.42 -7.06
N VAL A 36 5.21 3.38 -7.19
CA VAL A 36 4.85 4.00 -8.46
C VAL A 36 5.55 5.34 -8.52
N ALA A 37 6.33 5.56 -9.58
CA ALA A 37 7.02 6.82 -9.83
C ALA A 37 6.02 7.95 -10.08
N ASP A 38 6.20 9.08 -9.40
CA ASP A 38 5.47 10.29 -9.76
C ASP A 38 6.12 10.93 -11.00
N VAL A 39 5.33 11.55 -11.87
CA VAL A 39 5.80 12.13 -13.13
C VAL A 39 5.52 13.63 -13.17
N ASP A 40 6.43 14.39 -13.78
CA ASP A 40 6.22 15.80 -14.08
C ASP A 40 5.37 15.99 -15.36
N GLU A 41 5.07 17.25 -15.69
CA GLU A 41 4.30 17.61 -16.89
C GLU A 41 4.97 17.19 -18.20
N SER A 42 6.29 16.99 -18.18
CA SER A 42 7.07 16.50 -19.33
C SER A 42 7.14 14.97 -19.38
N GLY A 43 6.46 14.26 -18.47
CA GLY A 43 6.46 12.81 -18.35
C GLY A 43 7.76 12.24 -17.79
N ARG A 44 8.61 13.05 -17.15
CA ARG A 44 9.84 12.60 -16.52
C ARG A 44 9.56 12.16 -15.09
N MET A 45 10.21 11.09 -14.68
CA MET A 45 10.15 10.59 -13.31
C MET A 45 10.74 11.60 -12.34
N LEU A 46 10.00 11.89 -11.27
CA LEU A 46 10.44 12.66 -10.12
C LEU A 46 11.16 11.77 -9.10
N ASN A 47 11.81 12.40 -8.12
CA ASN A 47 12.40 11.69 -6.98
C ASN A 47 11.36 11.28 -5.91
N THR A 48 10.08 11.60 -6.14
CA THR A 48 8.96 11.20 -5.30
C THR A 48 8.26 9.98 -5.88
N GLN A 49 7.62 9.21 -5.01
CA GLN A 49 6.94 7.98 -5.39
C GLN A 49 5.71 7.77 -4.50
N THR A 50 4.66 7.24 -5.10
CA THR A 50 3.48 6.76 -4.39
C THR A 50 3.63 5.26 -4.10
N SER A 51 3.69 4.88 -2.82
CA SER A 51 3.94 3.50 -2.41
C SER A 51 2.70 2.79 -1.88
N PHE A 52 2.44 1.57 -2.34
CA PHE A 52 1.38 0.69 -1.87
C PHE A 52 1.95 -0.59 -1.26
N ALA A 53 1.59 -0.89 -0.01
CA ALA A 53 1.96 -2.14 0.64
C ALA A 53 0.81 -3.15 0.52
N LEU A 54 1.09 -4.35 0.01
CA LEU A 54 0.13 -5.45 -0.08
C LEU A 54 0.62 -6.62 0.78
N CYS A 55 -0.25 -7.15 1.62
CA CYS A 55 0.04 -8.35 2.40
C CYS A 55 -0.01 -9.61 1.52
N GLY A 56 0.70 -10.65 1.96
CA GLY A 56 0.74 -11.94 1.25
C GLY A 56 -0.64 -12.55 1.05
N PHE A 57 -1.54 -12.38 2.03
CA PHE A 57 -2.92 -12.90 1.98
C PHE A 57 -3.70 -12.41 0.74
N VAL A 58 -3.64 -11.12 0.40
CA VAL A 58 -4.36 -10.58 -0.77
C VAL A 58 -3.76 -11.13 -2.07
N ARG A 59 -2.43 -11.29 -2.12
CA ARG A 59 -1.73 -11.85 -3.28
C ARG A 59 -2.03 -13.33 -3.49
N GLU A 60 -2.09 -14.10 -2.41
CA GLU A 60 -2.43 -15.52 -2.42
C GLU A 60 -3.86 -15.76 -2.95
N LYS A 61 -4.79 -14.87 -2.63
CA LYS A 61 -6.18 -14.93 -3.12
C LYS A 61 -6.36 -14.49 -4.58
N GLY A 62 -5.31 -13.97 -5.23
CA GLY A 62 -5.38 -13.43 -6.58
C GLY A 62 -6.11 -12.08 -6.68
N GLU A 63 -6.46 -11.45 -5.55
CA GLU A 63 -7.14 -10.15 -5.50
C GLU A 63 -6.16 -8.96 -5.58
N GLY A 64 -4.87 -9.24 -5.72
CA GLY A 64 -3.82 -8.22 -5.77
C GLY A 64 -4.01 -7.20 -6.88
N ASP A 65 -4.39 -7.64 -8.08
CA ASP A 65 -4.59 -6.78 -9.24
C ASP A 65 -5.75 -5.80 -9.06
N ASP A 66 -6.94 -6.32 -8.69
CA ASP A 66 -8.13 -5.49 -8.43
C ASP A 66 -7.89 -4.47 -7.31
N CYS A 67 -7.17 -4.89 -6.26
CA CYS A 67 -6.78 -4.00 -5.17
C CYS A 67 -5.86 -2.86 -5.64
N ILE A 68 -4.88 -3.13 -6.52
CA ILE A 68 -4.01 -2.09 -7.07
C ILE A 68 -4.80 -1.14 -7.95
N ASN A 69 -5.65 -1.65 -8.84
CA ASN A 69 -6.48 -0.83 -9.72
C ASN A 69 -7.36 0.13 -8.92
N LYS A 70 -7.98 -0.37 -7.85
CA LYS A 70 -8.75 0.46 -6.90
C LYS A 70 -7.88 1.51 -6.22
N LEU A 71 -6.77 1.11 -5.61
CA LEU A 71 -5.88 2.00 -4.84
C LEU A 71 -5.25 3.09 -5.73
N ALA A 72 -4.77 2.73 -6.91
CA ALA A 72 -4.18 3.67 -7.86
C ALA A 72 -5.22 4.64 -8.43
N THR A 73 -6.46 4.19 -8.67
CA THR A 73 -7.56 5.08 -9.06
C THR A 73 -7.91 6.06 -7.92
N GLN A 74 -7.95 5.59 -6.67
CA GLN A 74 -8.19 6.45 -5.51
C GLN A 74 -7.06 7.46 -5.26
N ALA A 75 -5.81 7.08 -5.56
CA ALA A 75 -4.66 7.96 -5.51
C ALA A 75 -4.59 8.95 -6.69
N GLY A 76 -5.52 8.88 -7.65
CA GLY A 76 -5.56 9.76 -8.82
C GLY A 76 -4.56 9.39 -9.93
N LEU A 77 -3.92 8.23 -9.84
CA LEU A 77 -2.93 7.76 -10.83
C LEU A 77 -3.57 7.13 -12.06
N LEU A 78 -4.78 6.59 -11.91
CA LEU A 78 -5.54 5.94 -12.98
C LEU A 78 -6.92 6.59 -13.13
N LYS A 79 -7.46 6.58 -14.35
CA LYS A 79 -8.79 7.10 -14.66
C LYS A 79 -9.60 6.04 -15.40
N ASN A 80 -10.84 5.80 -14.95
CA ASN A 80 -11.80 4.87 -15.54
C ASN A 80 -11.35 3.40 -15.64
N VAL A 81 -10.35 2.97 -14.86
CA VAL A 81 -9.88 1.58 -14.84
C VAL A 81 -10.69 0.72 -13.87
N TRP A 82 -11.19 1.31 -12.78
CA TRP A 82 -11.92 0.60 -11.73
C TRP A 82 -13.28 1.24 -11.47
N SER A 83 -14.32 0.41 -11.28
CA SER A 83 -15.68 0.83 -10.93
C SER A 83 -16.14 0.20 -9.62
N TYR A 84 -16.85 0.96 -8.80
CA TYR A 84 -17.44 0.46 -7.56
C TYR A 84 -18.64 -0.47 -7.82
N SER A 85 -19.38 -0.20 -8.89
CA SER A 85 -20.41 -1.10 -9.39
C SER A 85 -19.74 -2.21 -10.20
N ARG A 86 -20.02 -3.47 -9.83
CA ARG A 86 -19.82 -4.64 -10.69
C ARG A 86 -21.10 -4.97 -11.44
#